data_AF-A0A8X7MHX2-F1
#
_entry.id   AF-A0A8X7MHX2-F1
#
_cell.length_a   1.000
_cell.length_b   1.000
_cell.length_c   1.000
_cell.angle_alpha   90.00
_cell.angle_beta   90.00
_cell.angle_gamma   90.00
#
_symmetry.space_group_name_H-M   'P 1'
#
loop_
_entity.id
_entity.type
_entity.pdbx_description
1 polymer ?
#
loop_
_entity_poly.entity_id
_entity_poly.type
_entity_poly.pdbx_seq_one_letter_code
_entity_poly.pdbx_strand_id
1 'polypeptide(L)'
;MYTRHRESLVNEDSSWHKGQSWKRKRIVKVAIGIVVLLIILAIALGVGLTLGLRKSDQNRPHVKPVSFPTDGLDLSTKGLQSRGSFFTSSVDSSSAAIFNWTSGGFTFAKYSNDTTKADIIVNTSLPIQEIDGFGAALTDSAAYTLFELKRSNASVYNATLKTLFNMRTGTPILRVPLGS
;
A
#
# COMPACT_ATOMS: atom_id res chain seq x y z
N MET A 1 -58.95 46.43 72.76
CA MET A 1 -59.36 47.09 71.50
C MET A 1 -58.09 47.66 70.88
N TYR A 2 -57.53 47.24 69.76
CA TYR A 2 -58.11 46.66 68.54
C TYR A 2 -57.10 45.67 67.92
N THR A 3 -57.66 44.62 67.33
CA THR A 3 -57.08 43.51 66.56
C THR A 3 -56.42 43.94 65.25
N ARG A 4 -55.43 43.17 64.75
CA ARG A 4 -55.43 42.70 63.34
C ARG A 4 -54.53 41.48 63.07
N HIS A 5 -55.19 40.51 62.43
CA HIS A 5 -54.75 39.25 61.81
C HIS A 5 -54.12 39.46 60.42
N ARG A 6 -53.17 38.58 60.04
CA ARG A 6 -52.98 37.86 58.73
C ARG A 6 -51.54 37.30 58.67
N GLU A 7 -51.25 35.99 58.71
CA GLU A 7 -51.39 34.93 57.67
C GLU A 7 -51.04 35.41 56.25
N SER A 8 -50.26 34.74 55.40
CA SER A 8 -49.42 33.53 55.37
C SER A 8 -48.41 33.79 54.22
N LEU A 9 -47.30 33.07 54.07
CA LEU A 9 -47.23 31.98 53.10
C LEU A 9 -45.96 31.18 53.34
N VAL A 10 -46.21 29.94 53.70
CA VAL A 10 -45.31 28.80 53.62
C VAL A 10 -44.88 28.64 52.16
N ASN A 11 -43.57 28.66 51.90
CA ASN A 11 -43.02 27.99 50.72
C ASN A 11 -42.32 26.72 51.21
N GLU A 12 -43.11 25.64 51.21
CA GLU A 12 -42.64 24.27 51.13
C GLU A 12 -41.89 24.11 49.81
N ASP A 13 -40.57 24.08 49.83
CA ASP A 13 -39.77 23.50 48.75
C ASP A 13 -38.29 23.36 49.18
N SER A 14 -38.00 22.46 50.12
CA SER A 14 -36.63 21.92 50.27
C SER A 14 -36.52 20.64 51.11
N SER A 15 -37.56 19.80 51.17
CA SER A 15 -37.51 18.58 51.99
C SER A 15 -36.84 17.38 51.30
N TRP A 16 -36.41 17.49 50.04
CA TRP A 16 -35.98 16.32 49.26
C TRP A 16 -34.60 15.72 49.61
N HIS A 17 -33.86 16.30 50.53
CA HIS A 17 -32.50 15.83 50.89
C HIS A 17 -32.25 15.68 52.38
N LYS A 18 -33.19 15.13 53.16
CA LYS A 18 -32.90 14.71 54.54
C LYS A 18 -33.27 13.26 54.77
N GLY A 19 -32.33 12.38 54.41
CA GLY A 19 -32.42 10.95 54.73
C GLY A 19 -31.44 10.04 54.02
N GLN A 20 -30.47 10.55 53.25
CA GLN A 20 -29.55 9.68 52.53
C GLN A 20 -28.40 9.22 53.45
N SER A 21 -28.53 7.98 53.94
CA SER A 21 -27.59 7.36 54.88
C SER A 21 -26.14 7.49 54.40
N TRP A 22 -25.24 7.77 55.34
CA TRP A 22 -23.80 7.99 55.09
C TRP A 22 -23.15 6.92 54.21
N LYS A 23 -23.67 5.68 54.23
CA LYS A 23 -23.23 4.58 53.38
C LYS A 23 -23.46 4.84 51.89
N ARG A 24 -24.61 5.41 51.49
CA ARG A 24 -24.88 5.76 50.08
C ARG A 24 -23.97 6.89 49.59
N LYS A 25 -23.67 7.89 50.43
CA LYS A 25 -22.75 8.98 50.05
C LYS A 25 -21.31 8.47 49.80
N ARG A 26 -20.85 7.47 50.56
CA ARG A 26 -19.56 6.80 50.29
C ARG A 26 -19.59 6.00 48.99
N ILE A 27 -20.63 5.22 48.76
CA ILE A 27 -20.77 4.42 47.53
C ILE A 27 -20.79 5.31 46.29
N VAL A 28 -21.52 6.42 46.32
CA VAL A 28 -21.56 7.39 45.21
C VAL A 28 -20.19 8.02 44.96
N LYS A 29 -19.45 8.40 46.02
CA LYS A 29 -18.09 8.94 45.87
C LYS A 29 -17.11 7.93 45.27
N VAL A 30 -17.20 6.66 45.67
CA VAL A 30 -16.36 5.58 45.11
C VAL A 30 -16.73 5.32 43.65
N ALA A 31 -18.01 5.28 43.30
CA ALA A 31 -18.47 5.09 41.93
C ALA A 31 -17.98 6.22 41.00
N ILE A 32 -18.06 7.48 41.45
CA ILE A 32 -17.52 8.63 40.70
C ILE A 32 -16.00 8.48 40.50
N GLY A 33 -15.26 8.07 41.53
CA GLY A 33 -13.82 7.83 41.42
C GLY A 33 -13.46 6.75 40.39
N ILE A 34 -14.22 5.66 40.33
CA ILE A 34 -14.02 4.58 39.36
C ILE A 34 -14.31 5.06 37.93
N VAL A 35 -15.38 5.82 37.72
CA VAL A 35 -15.73 6.36 36.40
C VAL A 35 -14.65 7.31 35.88
N VAL A 36 -14.14 8.20 36.73
CA VAL A 36 -13.04 9.11 36.35
C VAL A 36 -11.76 8.33 36.00
N LEU A 37 -11.42 7.29 36.77
CA LEU A 37 -10.27 6.44 36.50
C LEU A 37 -10.39 5.71 35.15
N LEU A 38 -11.57 5.18 34.82
CA LEU A 38 -11.82 4.52 33.53
C LEU A 38 -11.72 5.48 32.34
N ILE A 39 -12.17 6.73 32.48
CA ILE A 39 -12.04 7.75 31.44
C ILE A 39 -10.55 8.09 31.21
N ILE A 40 -9.77 8.25 32.29
CA ILE A 40 -8.33 8.51 32.18
C ILE A 40 -7.61 7.34 31.49
N LEU A 41 -7.98 6.10 31.83
CA LEU A 41 -7.39 4.90 31.22
C LEU A 41 -7.74 4.81 29.71
N ALA A 42 -8.98 5.13 29.33
CA ALA A 42 -9.41 5.13 27.94
C ALA A 42 -8.69 6.20 27.10
N ILE A 43 -8.47 7.39 27.67
CA ILE A 43 -7.69 8.45 27.01
C ILE A 43 -6.22 8.04 26.90
N ALA A 44 -5.63 7.49 27.97
CA ALA A 44 -4.24 7.04 27.97
C ALA A 44 -4.00 5.91 26.95
N LEU A 45 -4.94 4.95 26.83
CA LEU A 45 -4.88 3.89 25.83
C LEU A 45 -5.11 4.42 24.41
N GLY A 46 -6.07 5.34 24.21
CA GLY A 46 -6.32 5.96 22.90
C GLY A 46 -5.13 6.78 22.40
N VAL A 47 -4.52 7.59 23.27
CA VAL A 47 -3.30 8.38 22.97
C VAL A 47 -2.08 7.47 22.82
N GLY A 48 -1.94 6.44 23.66
CA GLY A 48 -0.85 5.46 23.59
C GLY A 48 -0.88 4.61 22.32
N LEU A 49 -2.06 4.19 21.85
CA LEU A 49 -2.23 3.45 20.59
C LEU A 49 -2.03 4.33 19.37
N THR A 50 -2.45 5.60 19.40
CA THR A 50 -2.26 6.53 18.28
C THR A 50 -0.81 7.01 18.14
N LEU A 51 -0.07 7.16 19.25
CA LEU A 51 1.35 7.52 19.22
C LEU A 51 2.29 6.30 19.10
N GLY A 52 1.83 5.11 19.50
CA GLY A 52 2.59 3.86 19.45
C GLY A 52 2.61 3.16 18.08
N LEU A 53 1.70 3.54 17.17
CA LEU A 53 1.73 3.05 15.80
C LEU A 53 2.78 3.82 14.98
N ARG A 54 3.99 3.25 14.94
CA ARG A 54 5.07 3.52 13.98
C ARG A 54 5.48 4.99 13.87
N LYS A 55 6.50 5.38 14.64
CA LYS A 55 7.43 6.41 14.17
C LYS A 55 8.01 5.94 12.83
N SER A 56 7.60 6.59 11.76
CA SER A 56 8.33 6.55 10.50
C SER A 56 9.72 7.10 10.80
N ASP A 57 10.70 6.22 10.78
CA ASP A 57 12.10 6.53 11.06
C ASP A 57 12.62 7.50 9.98
N GLN A 58 12.51 8.80 10.27
CA GLN A 58 12.95 9.90 9.39
C GLN A 58 14.48 9.94 9.21
N ASN A 59 15.22 9.17 10.01
CA ASN A 59 16.67 9.01 9.87
C ASN A 59 17.06 7.83 8.97
N ARG A 60 16.11 7.15 8.33
CA ARG A 60 16.47 6.26 7.22
C ARG A 60 17.02 7.15 6.12
N PRO A 61 18.29 6.97 5.70
CA PRO A 61 18.84 7.73 4.59
C PRO A 61 17.84 7.65 3.45
N HIS A 62 17.51 8.79 2.84
CA HIS A 62 16.69 8.82 1.63
C HIS A 62 17.31 7.83 0.64
N VAL A 63 16.75 6.63 0.61
CA VAL A 63 17.23 5.57 -0.26
C VAL A 63 17.02 6.14 -1.64
N LYS A 64 18.11 6.39 -2.36
CA LYS A 64 18.05 6.83 -3.75
C LYS A 64 16.96 6.01 -4.43
N PRO A 65 16.03 6.65 -5.17
CA PRO A 65 14.96 5.91 -5.83
C PRO A 65 15.60 4.76 -6.59
N VAL A 66 15.17 3.53 -6.27
CA VAL A 66 15.70 2.35 -6.94
C VAL A 66 15.26 2.45 -8.39
N SER A 67 16.23 2.72 -9.25
CA SER A 67 16.04 2.67 -10.69
C SER A 67 16.07 1.21 -11.09
N PHE A 68 14.89 0.59 -11.13
CA PHE A 68 14.76 -0.69 -11.81
C PHE A 68 14.99 -0.46 -13.31
N PRO A 69 15.52 -1.47 -14.04
CA PRO A 69 15.66 -1.45 -15.49
C PRO A 69 14.26 -1.49 -16.11
N THR A 70 13.59 -0.36 -16.00
CA THR A 70 12.45 -0.01 -16.85
C THR A 70 12.98 0.71 -18.08
N ASP A 71 14.31 0.87 -18.22
CA ASP A 71 15.03 1.41 -19.37
C ASP A 71 14.43 2.72 -19.93
N GLY A 72 13.88 3.56 -19.06
CA GLY A 72 13.24 4.83 -19.44
C GLY A 72 11.85 4.67 -20.07
N LEU A 73 11.24 3.48 -20.00
CA LEU A 73 9.91 3.19 -20.54
C LEU A 73 8.81 3.89 -19.75
N ASP A 74 7.88 4.53 -20.46
CA ASP A 74 6.57 4.86 -19.91
C ASP A 74 5.85 3.56 -19.52
N LEU A 75 5.61 3.43 -18.22
CA LEU A 75 5.02 2.29 -17.53
C LEU A 75 3.48 2.29 -17.57
N SER A 76 2.88 3.30 -18.19
CA SER A 76 1.43 3.40 -18.37
C SER A 76 0.94 2.63 -19.59
N THR A 77 -0.38 2.50 -19.72
CA THR A 77 -1.03 1.95 -20.92
C THR A 77 -0.74 2.76 -22.18
N LYS A 78 -0.41 4.07 -22.06
CA LYS A 78 0.01 4.90 -23.19
C LYS A 78 1.38 4.48 -23.71
N GLY A 79 2.26 4.01 -22.81
CA GLY A 79 3.57 3.47 -23.17
C GLY A 79 3.50 2.29 -24.14
N LEU A 80 2.45 1.46 -24.07
CA LEU A 80 2.22 0.34 -25.00
C LEU A 80 2.08 0.77 -26.47
N GLN A 81 1.61 2.01 -26.70
CA GLN A 81 1.41 2.55 -28.05
C GLN A 81 2.67 3.21 -28.60
N SER A 82 3.70 3.39 -27.78
CA SER A 82 4.93 4.05 -28.18
C SER A 82 5.76 3.14 -29.07
N ARG A 83 6.04 3.60 -30.30
CA ARG A 83 6.94 2.90 -31.24
C ARG A 83 8.36 2.87 -30.69
N GLY A 84 8.95 1.68 -30.72
CA GLY A 84 10.35 1.48 -30.36
C GLY A 84 10.79 0.06 -30.67
N SER A 85 12.03 -0.23 -30.29
CA SER A 85 12.61 -1.56 -30.39
C SER A 85 13.44 -1.87 -29.16
N PHE A 86 13.47 -3.13 -28.78
CA PHE A 86 14.47 -3.64 -27.84
C PHE A 86 15.64 -4.20 -28.64
N PHE A 87 16.85 -3.94 -28.16
CA PHE A 87 18.04 -4.60 -28.67
C PHE A 87 18.89 -5.10 -27.50
N THR A 88 19.65 -6.14 -27.77
CA THR A 88 20.61 -6.71 -26.84
C THR A 88 22.00 -6.52 -27.46
N SER A 89 22.99 -6.14 -26.67
CA SER A 89 24.37 -6.12 -27.14
C SER A 89 24.91 -7.55 -27.20
N SER A 90 25.70 -7.88 -28.24
CA SER A 90 26.35 -9.20 -28.35
C SER A 90 27.59 -9.34 -27.48
N VAL A 91 28.00 -8.27 -26.78
CA VAL A 91 29.26 -8.26 -26.04
C VAL A 91 29.01 -8.74 -24.62
N ASP A 92 29.57 -9.90 -24.27
CA ASP A 92 29.69 -10.45 -22.90
C ASP A 92 30.57 -9.53 -22.04
N SER A 93 30.06 -8.34 -21.74
CA SER A 93 30.69 -7.40 -20.83
C SER A 93 29.67 -7.03 -19.78
N SER A 94 30.12 -6.98 -18.52
CA SER A 94 29.30 -6.64 -17.35
C SER A 94 28.62 -5.25 -17.42
N SER A 95 28.93 -4.48 -18.45
CA SER A 95 28.41 -3.14 -18.73
C SER A 95 27.49 -3.09 -19.96
N ALA A 96 27.32 -4.18 -20.71
CA ALA A 96 26.49 -4.22 -21.89
C ALA A 96 25.01 -4.32 -21.49
N ALA A 97 24.16 -3.48 -22.09
CA ALA A 97 22.73 -3.57 -21.85
C ALA A 97 22.18 -4.87 -22.44
N ILE A 98 21.73 -5.77 -21.55
CA ILE A 98 21.17 -7.08 -21.92
C ILE A 98 19.82 -6.88 -22.62
N PHE A 99 19.03 -5.91 -22.18
CA PHE A 99 17.86 -5.42 -22.88
C PHE A 99 17.89 -3.89 -22.77
N ASN A 100 17.82 -3.20 -23.90
CA ASN A 100 17.69 -1.75 -23.90
C ASN A 100 16.60 -1.33 -24.86
N TRP A 101 15.75 -0.42 -24.42
CA TRP A 101 14.72 0.15 -25.26
C TRP A 101 15.23 1.42 -25.96
N THR A 102 14.94 1.54 -27.25
CA THR A 102 15.11 2.79 -27.99
C THR A 102 13.77 3.27 -28.55
N SER A 103 13.52 4.56 -28.37
CA SER A 103 12.45 5.27 -29.08
C SER A 103 12.82 5.40 -30.55
N GLY A 104 11.86 5.17 -31.44
CA GLY A 104 12.10 5.14 -32.88
C GLY A 104 11.82 3.75 -33.41
N GLY A 105 10.94 3.66 -34.40
CA GLY A 105 10.65 2.39 -35.05
C GLY A 105 11.73 2.05 -36.07
N PHE A 106 11.91 0.77 -36.33
CA PHE A 106 12.50 0.35 -37.60
C PHE A 106 11.43 0.44 -38.69
N THR A 107 11.87 0.67 -39.93
CA THR A 107 10.97 0.59 -41.09
C THR A 107 11.12 -0.80 -41.69
N PHE A 108 10.01 -1.53 -41.83
CA PHE A 108 10.02 -2.79 -42.58
C PHE A 108 10.39 -2.49 -44.04
N ALA A 109 11.44 -3.14 -44.52
CA ALA A 109 11.81 -3.10 -45.93
C ALA A 109 10.92 -4.04 -46.74
N LYS A 110 10.88 -3.83 -48.07
CA LYS A 110 10.32 -4.83 -48.98
C LYS A 110 11.29 -6.01 -49.05
N TYR A 111 10.74 -7.21 -49.18
CA TYR A 111 11.51 -8.43 -49.46
C TYR A 111 12.42 -8.23 -50.68
N SER A 112 13.64 -8.74 -50.59
CA SER A 112 14.63 -8.70 -51.68
C SER A 112 14.92 -10.11 -52.17
N ASN A 113 15.13 -10.28 -53.47
CA ASN A 113 15.63 -11.54 -54.04
C ASN A 113 17.17 -11.68 -53.92
N ASP A 114 17.78 -10.92 -53.02
CA ASP A 114 19.22 -10.90 -52.76
C ASP A 114 19.62 -12.17 -51.98
N THR A 115 20.27 -13.12 -52.67
CA THR A 115 20.70 -14.40 -52.09
C THR A 115 21.88 -14.26 -51.12
N THR A 116 22.42 -13.06 -50.91
CA THR A 116 23.52 -12.81 -49.96
C THR A 116 23.05 -12.40 -48.57
N LYS A 117 21.73 -12.26 -48.36
CA LYS A 117 21.13 -11.82 -47.10
C LYS A 117 20.07 -12.79 -46.62
N ALA A 118 19.75 -12.70 -45.33
CA ALA A 118 18.63 -13.40 -44.72
C ALA A 118 17.50 -12.41 -44.44
N ASP A 119 16.32 -12.69 -45.00
CA ASP A 119 15.10 -11.93 -44.74
C ASP A 119 14.19 -12.70 -43.77
N ILE A 120 13.66 -12.01 -42.76
CA ILE A 120 12.62 -12.54 -41.87
C ILE A 120 11.29 -11.94 -42.32
N ILE A 121 10.37 -12.79 -42.77
CA ILE A 121 9.06 -12.38 -43.30
C ILE A 121 7.98 -12.81 -42.31
N VAL A 122 7.17 -11.86 -41.85
CA VAL A 122 6.03 -12.13 -40.95
C VAL A 122 4.75 -12.25 -41.77
N ASN A 123 4.18 -13.45 -41.83
CA ASN A 123 2.87 -13.69 -42.46
C ASN A 123 1.74 -13.55 -41.41
N THR A 124 0.98 -12.47 -41.48
CA THR A 124 -0.12 -12.18 -40.54
C THR A 124 -1.46 -12.82 -40.94
N SER A 125 -1.55 -13.48 -42.09
CA SER A 125 -2.80 -14.12 -42.58
C SER A 125 -3.05 -15.51 -41.99
N LEU A 126 -2.07 -16.08 -41.27
CA LEU A 126 -2.14 -17.41 -40.66
C LEU A 126 -1.90 -17.30 -39.15
N PRO A 127 -2.89 -16.81 -38.37
CA PRO A 127 -2.79 -16.84 -36.92
C PRO A 127 -2.76 -18.29 -36.43
N ILE A 128 -1.94 -18.57 -35.41
CA ILE A 128 -1.87 -19.88 -34.76
C ILE A 128 -2.54 -19.76 -33.38
N GLN A 129 -1.86 -20.12 -32.29
CA GLN A 129 -2.41 -20.00 -30.94
C GLN A 129 -2.35 -18.57 -30.41
N GLU A 130 -3.39 -18.17 -29.70
CA GLU A 130 -3.35 -16.99 -28.86
C GLU A 130 -2.41 -17.23 -27.66
N ILE A 131 -1.79 -16.15 -27.18
CA ILE A 131 -0.86 -16.20 -26.06
C ILE A 131 -1.54 -15.55 -24.86
N ASP A 132 -1.87 -16.36 -23.85
CA ASP A 132 -2.46 -15.88 -22.59
C ASP A 132 -1.48 -14.99 -21.80
N GLY A 133 -0.19 -15.32 -21.83
CA GLY A 133 0.87 -14.52 -21.25
C GLY A 133 2.10 -15.31 -20.79
N PHE A 134 3.01 -14.59 -20.15
CA PHE A 134 4.19 -15.15 -19.50
C PHE A 134 4.17 -14.80 -18.02
N GLY A 135 4.81 -15.63 -17.19
CA GLY A 135 4.65 -15.54 -15.74
C GLY A 135 5.83 -16.04 -14.94
N ALA A 136 5.66 -15.95 -13.63
CA ALA A 136 6.62 -16.44 -12.64
C ALA A 136 5.92 -17.28 -11.57
N ALA A 137 6.70 -18.09 -10.84
CA ALA A 137 6.18 -18.83 -9.69
C ALA A 137 6.31 -18.00 -8.41
N LEU A 138 5.22 -17.86 -7.67
CA LEU A 138 5.21 -17.30 -6.32
C LEU A 138 5.26 -18.44 -5.31
N THR A 139 6.45 -18.98 -5.10
CA THR A 139 6.73 -20.02 -4.10
C THR A 139 6.77 -19.42 -2.69
N ASP A 140 6.71 -20.27 -1.67
CA ASP A 140 6.89 -19.86 -0.27
C ASP A 140 8.21 -19.11 -0.05
N SER A 141 9.29 -19.57 -0.70
CA SER A 141 10.59 -18.90 -0.65
C SER A 141 10.55 -17.51 -1.29
N ALA A 142 9.90 -17.35 -2.45
CA ALA A 142 9.74 -16.05 -3.09
C ALA A 142 8.88 -15.09 -2.24
N ALA A 143 7.80 -15.60 -1.66
CA ALA A 143 6.94 -14.84 -0.75
C ALA A 143 7.69 -14.40 0.50
N TYR A 144 8.50 -15.28 1.10
CA TYR A 144 9.33 -14.96 2.25
C TYR A 144 10.36 -13.88 1.93
N THR A 145 11.04 -13.96 0.77
CA THR A 145 11.97 -12.91 0.33
C THR A 145 11.28 -11.56 0.15
N LEU A 146 10.09 -11.53 -0.47
CA LEU A 146 9.30 -10.31 -0.62
C LEU A 146 8.83 -9.75 0.73
N PHE A 147 8.48 -10.63 1.67
CA PHE A 147 8.10 -10.25 3.04
C PHE A 147 9.27 -9.61 3.80
N GLU A 148 10.45 -10.21 3.75
CA GLU A 148 11.66 -9.66 4.39
C GLU A 148 12.09 -8.34 3.72
N LEU A 149 11.95 -8.23 2.39
CA LEU A 149 12.17 -6.96 1.68
C LEU A 149 11.18 -5.88 2.16
N LYS A 150 9.90 -6.22 2.36
CA LYS A 150 8.90 -5.27 2.88
C LYS A 150 9.22 -4.79 4.29
N ARG A 151 9.71 -5.70 5.16
CA ARG A 151 10.09 -5.37 6.55
C ARG A 151 11.33 -4.49 6.62
N SER A 152 12.36 -4.84 5.85
CA SER A 152 13.61 -4.10 5.80
C SER A 152 13.42 -2.75 5.09
N ASN A 153 12.81 -2.74 3.90
CA ASN A 153 12.64 -1.56 3.07
C ASN A 153 11.33 -1.58 2.23
N ALA A 154 10.26 -1.02 2.82
CA ALA A 154 8.96 -0.93 2.17
C ALA A 154 8.96 -0.14 0.84
N SER A 155 9.85 0.85 0.69
CA SER A 155 9.95 1.63 -0.55
C SER A 155 10.44 0.78 -1.71
N VAL A 156 11.52 0.01 -1.47
CA VAL A 156 12.09 -0.91 -2.46
C VAL A 156 11.10 -2.01 -2.81
N TYR A 157 10.44 -2.61 -1.81
CA TYR A 157 9.38 -3.58 -2.03
C TYR A 157 8.28 -3.06 -2.97
N ASN A 158 7.78 -1.85 -2.72
CA ASN A 158 6.74 -1.25 -3.58
C ASN A 158 7.24 -1.01 -5.00
N ALA A 159 8.48 -0.57 -5.16
CA ALA A 159 9.08 -0.36 -6.47
C ALA A 159 9.35 -1.68 -7.21
N THR A 160 9.75 -2.74 -6.50
CA THR A 160 9.85 -4.11 -7.03
C THR A 160 8.50 -4.60 -7.53
N LEU A 161 7.42 -4.49 -6.72
CA LEU A 161 6.08 -4.90 -7.14
C LEU A 161 5.57 -4.10 -8.34
N LYS A 162 5.79 -2.78 -8.37
CA LYS A 162 5.44 -1.94 -9.52
C LYS A 162 6.13 -2.38 -10.80
N THR A 163 7.36 -2.86 -10.69
CA THR A 163 8.14 -3.36 -11.83
C THR A 163 7.64 -4.74 -12.25
N LEU A 164 7.51 -5.68 -11.30
CA LEU A 164 7.04 -7.05 -11.55
C LEU A 164 5.64 -7.09 -12.16
N PHE A 165 4.74 -6.22 -11.72
CA PHE A 165 3.34 -6.22 -12.17
C PHE A 165 3.02 -4.99 -13.03
N ASN A 166 4.01 -4.49 -13.75
CA ASN A 166 3.79 -3.42 -14.70
C ASN A 166 2.97 -3.91 -15.91
N MET A 167 2.08 -3.06 -16.45
CA MET A 167 1.24 -3.42 -17.61
C MET A 167 2.01 -3.57 -18.94
N ARG A 168 3.22 -3.03 -19.03
CA ARG A 168 4.04 -2.99 -20.26
C ARG A 168 5.07 -4.11 -20.31
N THR A 169 5.77 -4.37 -19.21
CA THR A 169 6.88 -5.34 -19.14
C THR A 169 6.80 -6.30 -17.96
N GLY A 170 5.73 -6.22 -17.17
CA GLY A 170 5.54 -7.08 -16.02
C GLY A 170 5.10 -8.49 -16.39
N THR A 171 4.99 -9.32 -15.36
CA THR A 171 4.50 -10.69 -15.41
C THR A 171 3.00 -10.71 -15.08
N PRO A 172 2.09 -10.84 -16.07
CA PRO A 172 0.65 -10.88 -15.81
C PRO A 172 0.19 -12.19 -15.15
N ILE A 173 0.97 -13.27 -15.27
CA ILE A 173 0.61 -14.59 -14.76
C ILE A 173 1.48 -14.96 -13.56
N LEU A 174 0.85 -15.41 -12.49
CA LEU A 174 1.52 -16.00 -11.33
C LEU A 174 1.08 -17.45 -11.15
N ARG A 175 2.05 -18.33 -10.99
CA ARG A 175 1.81 -19.71 -10.55
C ARG A 175 2.00 -19.80 -9.05
N VAL A 176 0.95 -20.20 -8.34
CA VAL A 176 0.98 -20.37 -6.88
C VAL A 176 0.82 -21.86 -6.55
N PRO A 177 1.78 -22.49 -5.85
CA PRO A 177 1.62 -23.85 -5.36
C PRO A 177 0.46 -23.97 -4.37
N LEU A 178 -0.25 -25.10 -4.39
CA LEU A 178 -1.22 -25.46 -3.36
C LEU A 178 -0.61 -26.54 -2.48
N GLY A 179 -0.21 -26.18 -1.26
CA GLY A 179 0.56 -27.05 -0.36
C GLY A 179 2.04 -26.66 -0.29
N SER A 180 2.83 -27.46 0.43
CA SER A 180 4.26 -27.25 0.70
C SER A 180 5.11 -28.39 0.16
#